data_AF-A0A969GNQ5-F1
#
_entry.id   AF-A0A969GNQ5-F1
#
_cell.length_a   1.000
_cell.length_b   1.000
_cell.length_c   1.000
_cell.angle_alpha   90.00
_cell.angle_beta   90.00
_cell.angle_gamma   90.00
#
_symmetry.space_group_name_H-M   'P 1'
#
loop_
_entity.id
_entity.type
_entity.pdbx_description
1 polymer ?
#
loop_
_entity_poly.entity_id
_entity_poly.type
_entity_poly.pdbx_seq_one_letter_code
_entity_poly.pdbx_strand_id
1 'polypeptide(L)'
;MTYENIITIEPGKRGGKPCIRGMRITVYDVLSYLASGMTTEEILEDFPYLTREDILASLSFVATREGKTMAFMEQEPTSRQPHRTEFGPATYELSAIVES
;
A
#
# COMPACT_ATOMS: atom_id res chain seq x y z
N MET A 1 -26.63 9.07 0.16
CA MET A 1 -26.37 7.71 -0.38
C MET A 1 -25.53 6.98 0.65
N THR A 2 -25.85 5.73 0.95
CA THR A 2 -25.21 4.99 2.06
C THR A 2 -24.09 4.11 1.50
N TYR A 3 -22.84 4.50 1.74
CA TYR A 3 -21.64 3.81 1.24
C TYR A 3 -21.37 2.46 1.93
N GLU A 4 -22.10 2.12 3.00
CA GLU A 4 -21.87 0.98 3.89
C GLU A 4 -21.98 -0.39 3.18
N ASN A 5 -22.83 -0.50 2.16
CA ASN A 5 -22.96 -1.73 1.36
C ASN A 5 -21.86 -1.88 0.29
N ILE A 6 -21.14 -0.80 -0.02
CA ILE A 6 -20.12 -0.76 -1.07
C ILE A 6 -18.72 -0.84 -0.45
N ILE A 7 -18.46 -0.16 0.67
CA ILE A 7 -17.12 -0.09 1.26
C ILE A 7 -16.99 -1.06 2.42
N THR A 8 -16.22 -2.11 2.15
CA THR A 8 -15.88 -3.19 3.07
C THR A 8 -14.58 -2.88 3.83
N ILE A 9 -14.51 -3.22 5.11
CA ILE A 9 -13.33 -3.02 5.96
C ILE A 9 -13.00 -4.38 6.60
N GLU A 10 -12.03 -5.09 6.03
CA GLU A 10 -11.61 -6.40 6.52
C GLU A 10 -10.23 -6.27 7.20
N PRO A 11 -10.11 -6.54 8.51
CA PRO A 11 -8.86 -6.27 9.25
C PRO A 11 -7.64 -7.06 8.73
N GLY A 12 -7.84 -8.19 8.05
CA GLY A 12 -6.77 -8.97 7.40
C GLY A 12 -6.40 -8.54 5.98
N LYS A 13 -7.08 -7.55 5.38
CA LYS A 13 -7.00 -7.22 3.95
C LYS A 13 -6.40 -5.84 3.74
N ARG A 14 -5.32 -5.75 2.95
CA ARG A 14 -4.57 -4.49 2.72
C ARG A 14 -4.17 -3.75 4.02
N GLY A 15 -4.11 -4.44 5.17
CA GLY A 15 -3.86 -3.85 6.50
C GLY A 15 -5.07 -3.14 7.12
N GLY A 16 -6.29 -3.66 6.94
CA GLY A 16 -7.52 -3.06 7.48
C GLY A 16 -8.01 -1.83 6.72
N LYS A 17 -7.49 -1.60 5.51
CA LYS A 17 -7.87 -0.45 4.67
C LYS A 17 -9.26 -0.66 4.07
N PRO A 18 -10.08 0.41 3.94
CA PRO A 18 -11.39 0.34 3.29
C PRO A 18 -11.23 -0.04 1.81
N CYS A 19 -11.78 -1.19 1.46
CA CYS A 19 -11.77 -1.78 0.13
C CYS A 19 -13.16 -1.68 -0.51
N ILE A 20 -13.20 -1.35 -1.79
CA ILE A 20 -14.44 -1.31 -2.58
C ILE A 20 -14.89 -2.76 -2.81
N ARG A 21 -16.14 -3.10 -2.44
CA ARG A 21 -16.82 -4.38 -2.72
C ARG A 21 -15.99 -5.66 -2.48
N GLY A 22 -15.16 -5.67 -1.44
CA GLY A 22 -14.26 -6.79 -1.15
C GLY A 22 -13.15 -7.01 -2.19
N MET A 23 -12.87 -6.04 -3.05
CA MET A 23 -11.79 -6.05 -4.04
C MET A 23 -10.43 -5.76 -3.40
N ARG A 24 -9.36 -5.78 -4.19
CA ARG A 24 -8.02 -5.35 -3.76
C ARG A 24 -7.72 -3.87 -4.04
N ILE A 25 -8.71 -3.11 -4.52
CA ILE A 25 -8.66 -1.64 -4.67
C ILE A 25 -9.25 -1.00 -3.42
N THR A 26 -8.51 -0.07 -2.85
CA THR A 26 -8.92 0.71 -1.69
C THR A 26 -9.55 2.04 -2.11
N VAL A 27 -10.35 2.62 -1.21
CA VAL A 27 -10.91 3.98 -1.37
C VAL A 27 -9.79 5.00 -1.66
N TYR A 28 -8.62 4.82 -1.03
CA TYR A 28 -7.46 5.70 -1.23
C TYR A 28 -6.83 5.57 -2.61
N ASP A 29 -6.88 4.39 -3.25
CA ASP A 29 -6.34 4.21 -4.61
C ASP A 29 -7.17 5.03 -5.60
N VAL A 30 -8.51 4.93 -5.54
CA VAL A 30 -9.44 5.72 -6.38
C VAL A 30 -9.25 7.23 -6.17
N LEU A 31 -9.11 7.67 -4.92
CA LEU A 31 -8.82 9.08 -4.62
C LEU A 31 -7.45 9.52 -5.13
N SER A 32 -6.45 8.63 -5.16
CA SER A 32 -5.13 8.93 -5.73
C SER A 32 -5.19 9.11 -7.24
N TYR A 33 -5.98 8.28 -7.96
CA TYR A 33 -6.21 8.44 -9.40
C TYR A 33 -6.91 9.77 -9.72
N LEU A 34 -7.98 10.10 -9.00
CA LEU A 34 -8.66 11.40 -9.12
C LEU A 34 -7.72 12.57 -8.80
N ALA A 35 -6.88 12.45 -7.76
CA ALA A 35 -5.89 13.47 -7.40
C ALA A 35 -4.74 13.61 -8.41
N SER A 36 -4.41 12.55 -9.16
CA SER A 36 -3.48 12.65 -10.30
C SER A 36 -4.08 13.31 -11.56
N GLY A 37 -5.37 13.65 -11.53
CA GLY A 37 -6.08 14.30 -12.62
C GLY A 37 -6.83 13.37 -13.56
N MET A 38 -6.91 12.07 -13.26
CA MET A 38 -7.72 11.13 -14.05
C MET A 38 -9.21 11.41 -13.84
N THR A 39 -9.98 11.34 -14.92
CA THR A 39 -11.44 11.44 -14.92
C THR A 39 -12.10 10.18 -14.38
N THR A 40 -13.39 10.28 -14.05
CA THR A 40 -14.17 9.10 -13.63
C THR A 40 -14.28 8.09 -14.77
N GLU A 41 -14.35 8.57 -16.01
CA GLU A 41 -14.41 7.81 -17.24
C GLU A 41 -13.13 7.00 -17.48
N GLU A 42 -11.95 7.64 -17.45
CA GLU A 42 -10.65 6.95 -17.59
C GLU A 42 -10.45 5.87 -16.50
N ILE A 43 -10.84 6.16 -15.25
CA ILE A 43 -10.79 5.17 -14.16
C ILE A 43 -11.70 3.97 -14.46
N LEU A 44 -12.85 4.15 -15.10
CA LEU A 44 -13.76 3.06 -15.48
C LEU A 44 -13.27 2.30 -16.72
N GLU A 45 -12.49 2.93 -17.60
CA GLU A 45 -11.86 2.26 -18.75
C GLU A 45 -10.69 1.37 -18.31
N ASP A 46 -9.81 1.87 -17.43
CA ASP A 46 -8.69 1.10 -16.85
C ASP A 46 -9.19 0.00 -15.88
N PHE A 47 -10.29 0.27 -15.16
CA PHE A 47 -10.86 -0.61 -14.16
C PHE A 47 -12.33 -0.93 -14.46
N PRO A 48 -12.65 -1.72 -15.51
CA PRO A 48 -14.02 -1.97 -15.99
C PRO A 48 -14.90 -2.79 -15.02
N TYR A 49 -14.33 -3.20 -13.88
CA TYR A 49 -15.02 -3.86 -12.77
C TYR A 49 -15.44 -2.88 -11.65
N LEU A 50 -14.95 -1.64 -11.68
CA LEU A 50 -15.49 -0.54 -10.88
C LEU A 50 -16.76 -0.01 -11.54
N THR A 51 -17.62 0.60 -10.73
CA THR A 51 -18.79 1.34 -11.21
C THR A 51 -18.70 2.81 -10.80
N ARG A 52 -19.47 3.67 -11.46
CA ARG A 52 -19.61 5.08 -11.03
C ARG A 52 -20.13 5.19 -9.60
N GLU A 53 -20.96 4.25 -9.16
CA GLU A 53 -21.45 4.16 -7.78
C GLU A 53 -20.32 3.85 -6.78
N ASP A 54 -19.36 3.00 -7.15
CA ASP A 54 -18.18 2.70 -6.33
C ASP A 54 -17.29 3.94 -6.09
N ILE A 55 -17.12 4.77 -7.13
CA ILE A 55 -16.34 6.02 -7.07
C ILE A 55 -17.09 7.07 -6.21
N LEU A 56 -18.41 7.22 -6.40
CA LEU A 56 -19.23 8.11 -5.59
C LEU A 56 -19.32 7.65 -4.11
N ALA A 57 -19.38 6.35 -3.85
CA ALA A 57 -19.33 5.80 -2.51
C ALA A 57 -17.98 6.07 -1.83
N SER A 58 -16.87 5.97 -2.59
CA SER A 58 -15.52 6.29 -2.11
C SER A 58 -15.40 7.75 -1.66
N LEU A 59 -15.93 8.69 -2.46
CA LEU A 59 -16.01 10.10 -2.10
C LEU A 59 -16.92 10.34 -0.88
N SER A 60 -18.13 9.76 -0.88
CA SER A 60 -19.10 9.91 0.22
C SER A 60 -18.58 9.35 1.55
N PHE A 61 -17.81 8.26 1.50
CA PHE A 61 -17.19 7.65 2.67
C PHE A 61 -16.14 8.58 3.27
N VAL A 62 -15.24 9.15 2.47
CA VAL A 62 -14.23 10.09 3.00
C VAL A 62 -14.89 11.36 3.53
N ALA A 63 -15.85 11.94 2.80
CA ALA A 63 -16.62 13.10 3.26
C ALA A 63 -17.34 12.87 4.61
N THR A 64 -17.72 11.63 4.91
CA THR A 64 -18.34 11.27 6.20
C THR A 64 -17.31 10.85 7.27
N ARG A 65 -16.14 10.36 6.86
CA ARG A 65 -15.15 9.69 7.72
C ARG A 65 -13.91 10.53 8.06
N GLU A 66 -13.70 11.65 7.37
CA GLU A 66 -12.75 12.72 7.76
C GLU A 66 -12.90 13.11 9.24
N GLY A 67 -14.11 13.02 9.81
CA GLY A 67 -14.33 13.24 11.25
C GLY A 67 -13.73 12.19 12.20
N LYS A 68 -13.06 11.12 11.73
CA LYS A 68 -12.62 9.99 12.60
C LYS A 68 -11.28 9.30 12.29
N THR A 69 -10.59 9.53 11.15
CA THR A 69 -9.56 8.56 10.68
C THR A 69 -8.21 9.14 10.24
N MET A 70 -7.59 10.00 11.05
CA MET A 70 -6.15 10.36 10.95
C MET A 70 -5.20 9.26 11.51
N ALA A 71 -5.64 7.99 11.56
CA ALA A 71 -5.08 6.95 12.44
C ALA A 71 -4.31 5.81 11.75
N PHE A 72 -4.00 5.92 10.44
CA PHE A 72 -3.34 4.84 9.67
C PHE A 72 -1.89 5.15 9.25
N MET A 73 -1.30 6.24 9.73
CA MET A 73 0.11 6.59 9.42
C MET A 73 1.13 5.71 10.15
N GLU A 74 0.75 5.02 11.23
CA GLU A 74 1.64 4.15 12.04
C GLU A 74 1.60 2.69 11.57
N GLN A 75 2.15 2.45 10.38
CA GLN A 75 2.60 1.11 9.97
C GLN A 75 4.12 1.15 9.82
N GLU A 76 4.85 1.08 10.95
CA GLU A 76 6.29 0.80 10.88
C GLU A 76 6.51 -0.57 10.21
N PRO A 77 7.33 -0.67 9.14
CA PRO A 77 7.68 -1.94 8.57
C PRO A 77 8.64 -2.68 9.53
N THR A 78 8.07 -3.61 10.29
CA THR A 78 8.66 -4.92 10.65
C THR A 78 10.18 -4.95 10.91
N SER A 79 10.52 -5.04 12.20
CA SER A 79 11.75 -5.63 12.75
C SER A 79 13.08 -5.37 12.03
N ARG A 80 13.96 -4.62 12.71
CA ARG A 80 15.40 -4.65 12.46
C ARG A 80 15.91 -6.11 12.39
N GLN A 81 16.42 -6.52 11.25
CA GLN A 81 17.55 -7.44 11.19
C GLN A 81 18.68 -6.72 10.43
N PRO A 82 19.79 -6.34 11.08
CA PRO A 82 20.98 -5.98 10.33
C PRO A 82 21.42 -7.23 9.58
N HIS A 83 21.62 -7.11 8.27
CA HIS A 83 22.25 -8.16 7.49
C HIS A 83 23.66 -8.37 8.08
N ARG A 84 23.84 -9.47 8.80
CA ARG A 84 25.15 -9.87 9.31
C ARG A 84 25.93 -10.43 8.13
N THR A 85 26.54 -9.56 7.32
CA THR A 85 27.60 -10.00 6.42
C THR A 85 28.76 -10.43 7.30
N GLU A 86 28.84 -11.74 7.56
CA GLU A 86 29.95 -12.36 8.27
C GLU A 86 31.18 -12.29 7.37
N PHE A 87 31.89 -11.16 7.44
CA PHE A 87 33.29 -11.11 7.01
C PHE A 87 34.10 -11.99 7.97
N GLY A 88 34.22 -13.26 7.59
CA GLY A 88 35.10 -14.25 8.21
C GLY A 88 36.57 -13.80 8.16
N PRO A 89 37.43 -14.44 8.97
CA PRO A 89 38.69 -13.84 9.38
C PRO A 89 39.70 -13.70 8.25
N ALA A 90 40.41 -12.58 8.26
CA ALA A 90 41.65 -12.44 7.53
C ALA A 90 42.76 -13.27 8.20
N THR A 91 43.33 -14.26 7.49
CA THR A 91 44.68 -14.81 7.75
C THR A 91 45.19 -15.58 6.53
N TYR A 92 46.36 -15.16 6.01
CA TYR A 92 47.48 -15.92 5.39
C TYR A 92 47.15 -17.19 4.54
N GLU A 93 47.62 -17.36 3.30
CA GLU A 93 49.02 -17.52 2.83
C GLU A 93 49.04 -17.49 1.26
N LEU A 94 50.14 -17.53 0.47
CA LEU A 94 51.60 -17.59 0.65
C LEU A 94 52.30 -17.10 -0.65
N SER A 95 53.43 -16.37 -0.60
CA SER A 95 54.48 -16.47 -1.64
C SER A 95 55.84 -15.84 -1.27
N ALA A 96 56.84 -16.72 -1.08
CA ALA A 96 58.27 -16.59 -1.43
C ALA A 96 58.96 -15.22 -1.21
N ILE A 97 59.89 -15.05 -0.27
CA ILE A 97 61.26 -15.64 -0.31
C ILE A 97 61.87 -15.58 -1.71
N VAL A 98 62.71 -14.58 -1.97
CA VAL A 98 63.83 -14.75 -2.89
C VAL A 98 65.11 -14.43 -2.13
N GLU A 99 65.96 -15.44 -1.96
CA GLU A 99 67.32 -15.32 -1.45
C GLU A 99 68.25 -15.08 -2.63
N SER A 100 69.07 -14.02 -2.59
CA SER A 100 70.52 -14.04 -2.89
C SER A 100 71.15 -12.66 -2.74
#